data_AF-A0A380MX53-F1
#
_entry.id   AF-A0A380MX53-F1
#
_cell.length_a   1.000
_cell.length_b   1.000
_cell.length_c   1.000
_cell.angle_alpha   90.00
_cell.angle_beta   90.00
_cell.angle_gamma   90.00
#
_symmetry.space_group_name_H-M   'P 1'
#
loop_
_entity.id
_entity.type
_entity.pdbx_description
1 polymer ?
#
loop_
_entity_poly.entity_id
_entity_poly.type
_entity_poly.pdbx_seq_one_letter_code
_entity_poly.pdbx_strand_id
1 'polypeptide(L)' 'MFALRLYDGSINSDIFSHWVREALLPELPKNSVIVMDNAAFHKRSDIQAIIEEHGHEIVWLPP' A
#
# COMPACT_ATOMS: atom_id res chain seq x y z
N MET A 1 6.01 -4.34 -13.30
CA MET A 1 5.88 -5.41 -12.29
C MET A 1 4.51 -5.26 -11.64
N PHE A 2 3.89 -6.36 -11.21
CA PHE A 2 2.46 -6.41 -10.86
C PHE A 2 2.28 -7.10 -9.51
N ALA A 3 1.66 -6.41 -8.55
CA ALA A 3 1.26 -6.98 -7.27
C ALA A 3 -0.24 -7.33 -7.32
N LEU A 4 -0.57 -8.58 -7.67
CA LEU A 4 -1.96 -9.04 -7.82
C LEU A 4 -2.35 -9.99 -6.68
N ARG A 5 -3.47 -9.70 -6.02
CA ARG A 5 -4.18 -10.65 -5.15
C ARG A 5 -5.68 -10.54 -5.42
N LEU A 6 -6.37 -11.67 -5.31
CA LEU A 6 -7.83 -11.74 -5.40
C LEU A 6 -8.37 -11.99 -3.99
N TYR A 7 -9.36 -11.19 -3.61
CA TYR A 7 -10.08 -11.32 -2.35
C TYR A 7 -11.57 -11.47 -2.65
N ASP A 8 -12.25 -12.28 -1.84
CA ASP A 8 -13.71 -12.35 -1.88
C ASP A 8 -14.29 -11.23 -1.01
N GLY A 9 -15.26 -10.49 -1.56
CA GLY A 9 -15.88 -9.34 -0.90
C GLY A 9 -15.13 -8.01 -1.04
N SER A 10 -15.46 -7.06 -0.16
CA SER A 10 -14.93 -5.70 -0.17
C SER A 10 -13.57 -5.59 0.51
N ILE A 11 -12.73 -4.68 0.01
CA ILE A 11 -11.44 -4.36 0.63
C ILE A 11 -11.67 -3.45 1.83
N ASN A 12 -11.09 -3.82 2.97
CA ASN A 12 -10.98 -2.99 4.17
C ASN A 12 -9.50 -2.75 4.51
N SER A 13 -9.23 -2.01 5.59
CA SER A 13 -7.86 -1.67 5.97
C SER A 13 -6.99 -2.89 6.28
N ASP A 14 -7.56 -3.97 6.82
CA ASP A 14 -6.79 -5.18 7.16
C ASP A 14 -6.38 -5.96 5.91
N ILE A 15 -7.33 -6.14 4.98
CA ILE A 15 -7.07 -6.77 3.68
C ILE A 15 -6.06 -5.95 2.89
N PHE A 16 -6.20 -4.62 2.90
CA PHE A 16 -5.27 -3.73 2.23
C PHE A 16 -3.86 -3.80 2.84
N SER A 17 -3.74 -3.80 4.18
CA SER A 17 -2.45 -3.94 4.87
C SER A 17 -1.77 -5.27 4.55
N HIS A 18 -2.53 -6.36 4.54
CA HIS A 18 -2.03 -7.67 4.14
C HIS A 18 -1.50 -7.65 2.70
N TRP A 19 -2.26 -7.05 1.77
CA TRP A 19 -1.80 -6.92 0.38
C TRP A 19 -0.52 -6.08 0.25
N VAL A 20 -0.40 -4.97 1.00
CA VAL A 20 0.81 -4.14 1.00
C VAL A 20 2.02 -4.98 1.40
N ARG A 21 1.93 -5.71 2.51
CA ARG A 21 3.04 -6.52 3.06
C ARG A 21 3.39 -7.71 2.18
N GLU A 22 2.39 -8.45 1.73
CA GLU A 22 2.57 -9.79 1.13
C GLU A 22 2.57 -9.80 -0.41
N ALA A 23 2.27 -8.67 -1.05
CA ALA A 23 2.22 -8.58 -2.52
C ALA A 23 2.90 -7.32 -3.06
N LEU A 24 2.67 -6.15 -2.46
CA LEU A 24 3.22 -4.91 -3.00
C LEU A 24 4.72 -4.76 -2.68
N LEU A 25 5.08 -4.71 -1.40
CA LEU A 25 6.45 -4.40 -0.97
C LEU A 25 7.51 -5.36 -1.54
N PRO A 26 7.30 -6.69 -1.63
CA PRO A 26 8.30 -7.60 -2.19
C PRO A 26 8.63 -7.35 -3.66
N GLU A 27 7.70 -6.73 -4.39
CA GLU A 27 7.81 -6.52 -5.83
C GLU A 27 8.40 -5.15 -6.17
N LEU A 28 8.39 -4.19 -5.23
CA LEU A 28 8.83 -2.82 -5.48
C LEU A 28 10.36 -2.70 -5.60
N PRO A 29 10.86 -1.99 -6.63
CA PRO A 29 12.25 -1.54 -6.66
C PRO A 29 12.55 -0.66 -5.45
N LYS A 30 13.81 -0.68 -5.02
CA LYS A 30 14.29 0.18 -3.94
C LYS A 30 13.96 1.65 -4.23
N ASN A 31 13.58 2.39 -3.20
CA ASN A 31 13.28 3.82 -3.26
C ASN A 31 12.15 4.20 -4.23
N SER A 32 11.17 3.31 -4.44
CA SER A 32 9.96 3.62 -5.20
C SER A 32 9.07 4.65 -4.52
N VAL A 33 8.32 5.40 -5.34
CA VAL A 33 7.21 6.27 -4.91
C VAL A 33 5.89 5.54 -5.10
N ILE A 34 5.05 5.48 -4.06
CA ILE A 34 3.72 4.90 -4.07
C ILE A 34 2.71 6.04 -4.10
N VAL A 35 1.96 6.15 -5.20
CA VAL A 35 0.90 7.16 -5.35
C VAL A 35 -0.44 6.54 -4.95
N MET A 36 -1.12 7.16 -3.98
CA MET A 36 -2.36 6.64 -3.39
C MET A 36 -3.53 7.62 -3.56
N ASP A 37 -4.73 7.10 -3.82
CA ASP A 37 -5.95 7.88 -3.73
C ASP A 37 -6.37 8.13 -2.28
N ASN A 38 -7.46 8.87 -2.08
CA ASN A 38 -7.93 9.30 -0.76
C ASN A 38 -8.87 8.30 -0.05
N ALA A 39 -8.91 7.02 -0.44
CA ALA A 39 -9.71 6.02 0.29
C ALA A 39 -9.30 5.97 1.78
N ALA A 40 -10.29 6.01 2.68
CA ALA A 40 -10.04 6.15 4.12
C ALA A 40 -9.13 5.07 4.69
N PHE A 41 -9.22 3.85 4.16
CA PHE A 41 -8.40 2.72 4.61
C PHE A 41 -6.92 2.78 4.17
N HIS A 42 -6.58 3.62 3.19
CA HIS A 42 -5.18 3.89 2.84
C HIS A 42 -4.45 4.70 3.92
N LYS A 43 -5.17 5.52 4.68
CA LYS A 43 -4.59 6.45 5.66
C LYS A 43 -4.28 5.81 7.02
N ARG A 44 -4.20 4.48 7.10
CA ARG A 44 -3.80 3.78 8.33
C ARG A 44 -2.31 3.99 8.60
N SER A 45 -1.96 4.41 9.82
CA SER A 45 -0.59 4.85 10.15
C SER A 45 0.44 3.72 10.10
N ASP A 46 0.07 2.50 10.45
CA ASP A 46 0.95 1.33 10.40
C ASP A 46 1.31 0.92 8.95
N ILE A 47 0.43 1.17 8.00
CA ILE A 47 0.69 0.92 6.57
C ILE A 47 1.67 1.97 6.03
N GLN A 48 1.51 3.23 6.43
CA GLN A 48 2.44 4.29 6.04
C GLN A 48 3.83 4.03 6.62
N ALA A 49 3.90 3.69 7.91
CA ALA A 49 5.15 3.39 8.59
C ALA A 49 5.91 2.23 7.94
N ILE A 50 5.24 1.13 7.59
CA ILE A 50 5.94 -0.02 6.98
C ILE A 50 6.45 0.30 5.57
N ILE A 51 5.73 1.11 4.80
CA ILE A 51 6.17 1.56 3.47
C ILE A 51 7.44 2.42 3.59
N GLU A 52 7.43 3.38 4.52
CA GLU A 52 8.57 4.26 4.78
C GLU A 52 9.78 3.50 5.35
N GLU A 53 9.56 2.52 6.24
CA GLU A 53 10.61 1.65 6.78
C GLU A 53 11.31 0.82 5.68
N HIS A 54 10.56 0.45 4.62
CA HIS A 54 11.13 -0.21 3.43
C HIS A 54 11.83 0.77 2.47
N GLY A 55 11.92 2.05 2.83
CA GLY A 55 12.60 3.10 2.07
C GLY A 55 11.77 3.66 0.91
N HIS A 56 10.45 3.50 0.93
CA HIS A 56 9.56 4.03 -0.09
C HIS A 56 8.89 5.33 0.37
N GLU A 57 8.50 6.17 -0.60
CA GLU A 57 7.78 7.42 -0.34
C GLU A 57 6.30 7.26 -0.70
N ILE A 58 5.42 7.92 0.06
CA ILE A 58 3.98 7.96 -0.23
C ILE A 58 3.61 9.36 -0.73
N VAL A 59 2.93 9.41 -1.88
CA VAL A 59 2.33 10.63 -2.43
C VAL A 59 0.83 10.46 -2.54
N TRP A 60 0.09 11.44 -2.00
CA TRP A 60 -1.38 11.44 -2.06
C TRP A 60 -1.87 12.21 -3.28
N LEU A 61 -2.87 11.67 -3.98
CA LEU A 61 -3.58 12.43 -5.00
C LEU A 61 -4.37 13.59 -4.36
N PRO A 62 -4.57 14.70 -5.10
CA PRO A 62 -5.49 15.75 -4.68
C PRO A 62 -6.91 15.19 -4.44
N PRO A 63 -7.69 15.80 -3.53
CA PRO A 63 -9.09 15.43 -3.32
C PRO A 63 -9.98 15.77 -4.52
#